data_AF-A0A2D4SBH7-F1
#
_entry.id   AF-A0A2D4SBH7-F1
#
_cell.length_a   1.000
_cell.length_b   1.000
_cell.length_c   1.000
_cell.angle_alpha   90.00
_cell.angle_beta   90.00
_cell.angle_gamma   90.00
#
_symmetry.space_group_name_H-M   'P 1'
#
loop_
_entity.id
_entity.type
_entity.pdbx_description
1 polymer ?
#
loop_
_entity_poly.entity_id
_entity_poly.type
_entity_poly.pdbx_seq_one_letter_code
_entity_poly.pdbx_strand_id
1 'polypeptide(L)' 'MSDKLNALRAEIPLNGDVQAFFDELPEADKTRLAGLVLDAAAQQEAQIDEAGEAALKLVPGILRGRVKSMLFGGKS' A
#
# COMPACT_ATOMS: atom_id res chain seq x y z
N MET A 1 -4.91 5.89 -20.24
CA MET A 1 -5.63 4.67 -19.80
C MET A 1 -4.60 3.54 -19.75
N SER A 2 -3.72 3.58 -18.74
CA SER A 2 -2.67 2.56 -18.49
C SER A 2 -1.96 2.82 -17.15
N ASP A 3 -2.06 4.06 -16.63
CA ASP A 3 -1.34 4.52 -15.44
C ASP A 3 -1.76 3.81 -14.16
N LYS A 4 -3.07 3.54 -13.98
CA LYS A 4 -3.59 2.83 -12.80
C LYS A 4 -3.17 1.36 -12.74
N LEU A 5 -3.09 0.68 -13.89
CA LEU A 5 -2.63 -0.72 -13.96
C LEU A 5 -1.12 -0.82 -13.72
N ASN A 6 -0.35 0.14 -14.25
CA ASN A 6 1.08 0.23 -13.98
C ASN A 6 1.36 0.56 -12.51
N ALA A 7 0.59 1.46 -11.90
CA ALA A 7 0.69 1.77 -10.47
C ALA A 7 0.35 0.53 -9.61
N LEU A 8 -0.71 -0.21 -9.94
CA LEU A 8 -1.08 -1.43 -9.23
C LEU A 8 0.04 -2.49 -9.29
N ARG A 9 0.64 -2.69 -10.48
CA ARG A 9 1.77 -3.62 -10.66
C ARG A 9 3.03 -3.21 -9.90
N ALA A 10 3.21 -1.91 -9.66
CA ALA A 10 4.36 -1.39 -8.92
C ALA A 10 4.18 -1.52 -7.40
N GLU A 11 2.95 -1.36 -6.90
CA GLU A 11 2.67 -1.42 -5.46
C GLU A 11 2.38 -2.83 -4.96
N ILE A 12 1.75 -3.67 -5.78
CA ILE A 12 1.32 -5.00 -5.36
C ILE A 12 2.04 -6.02 -6.24
N PRO A 13 2.85 -6.93 -5.65
CA PRO A 13 3.41 -8.03 -6.39
C PRO A 13 2.27 -8.94 -6.84
N LEU A 14 1.84 -8.77 -8.08
CA LEU A 14 0.85 -9.63 -8.71
C LEU A 14 1.55 -10.97 -8.99
N ASN A 15 1.29 -11.97 -8.14
CA ASN A 15 1.70 -13.34 -8.41
C ASN A 15 1.10 -13.82 -9.73
N GLY A 16 1.72 -14.81 -10.40
CA GLY A 16 1.34 -15.27 -11.73
C GLY A 16 -0.16 -15.60 -11.90
N ASP A 17 -0.78 -16.17 -10.87
CA ASP A 17 -2.21 -16.49 -10.86
C ASP A 17 -3.12 -15.25 -10.81
N VAL A 18 -2.69 -14.20 -10.10
CA VAL A 18 -3.41 -12.93 -10.01
C VAL A 18 -3.33 -12.21 -11.35
N GLN A 19 -2.17 -12.26 -12.01
CA GLN A 19 -1.99 -11.63 -13.32
C GLN A 19 -2.80 -12.33 -14.41
N ALA A 20 -2.85 -13.67 -14.40
CA ALA A 20 -3.71 -14.44 -15.30
C ALA A 20 -5.20 -14.11 -15.10
N PHE A 21 -5.67 -14.03 -13.86
CA PHE A 21 -7.04 -13.60 -13.55
C PHE A 21 -7.33 -12.18 -14.04
N PHE A 22 -6.39 -11.26 -13.87
CA PHE A 22 -6.54 -9.90 -14.39
C PHE A 22 -6.67 -9.89 -15.90
N ASP A 23 -5.86 -10.66 -16.62
CA ASP A 23 -5.85 -10.69 -18.09
C ASP A 23 -7.15 -11.24 -18.68
N GLU A 24 -7.87 -12.11 -17.96
CA GLU A 24 -9.19 -12.65 -18.33
C GLU A 24 -10.35 -11.65 -18.15
N LEU A 25 -10.14 -10.56 -17.38
CA LEU A 25 -11.19 -9.57 -17.15
C LEU A 25 -11.37 -8.61 -18.35
N PRO A 26 -12.61 -8.14 -18.60
CA PRO A 26 -12.84 -7.03 -19.51
C PRO A 26 -12.04 -5.77 -19.08
N GLU A 27 -11.57 -4.98 -20.04
CA GLU A 27 -10.75 -3.77 -19.77
C GLU A 27 -11.41 -2.75 -18.82
N ALA A 28 -12.75 -2.63 -18.89
CA ALA A 28 -13.52 -1.79 -17.98
C ALA A 28 -13.42 -2.27 -16.52
N ASP A 29 -13.46 -3.59 -16.30
CA ASP A 29 -13.39 -4.21 -14.98
C ASP A 29 -11.96 -4.21 -14.44
N LYS A 30 -10.95 -4.42 -15.29
CA LYS A 30 -9.52 -4.26 -14.94
C LYS A 30 -9.24 -2.89 -14.34
N THR A 31 -9.71 -1.84 -15.02
CA THR A 31 -9.48 -0.44 -14.59
C THR A 31 -10.20 -0.14 -13.28
N ARG A 32 -11.43 -0.65 -13.12
CA ARG A 32 -12.22 -0.46 -11.90
C ARG A 32 -11.59 -1.19 -10.71
N LEU A 33 -11.17 -2.44 -10.90
CA LEU A 33 -10.56 -3.26 -9.86
C LEU A 33 -9.19 -2.72 -9.47
N ALA A 34 -8.36 -2.29 -10.42
CA ALA A 34 -7.10 -1.63 -10.14
C ALA A 34 -7.30 -0.34 -9.31
N GLY A 35 -8.33 0.46 -9.63
CA GLY A 35 -8.68 1.63 -8.83
C GLY A 35 -9.06 1.28 -7.40
N LEU A 36 -9.97 0.31 -7.21
CA LEU A 36 -10.41 -0.11 -5.88
C LEU A 36 -9.27 -0.66 -5.02
N VAL A 37 -8.36 -1.42 -5.64
CA VAL A 37 -7.22 -2.00 -4.93
C VAL A 37 -6.20 -0.92 -4.54
N LEU A 38 -5.92 0.04 -5.41
CA LEU A 38 -5.06 1.18 -5.07
C LEU A 38 -5.68 2.06 -3.98
N ASP A 39 -6.98 2.32 -4.05
CA ASP A 39 -7.70 3.08 -3.01
C ASP A 39 -7.66 2.34 -1.66
N ALA A 40 -7.81 1.01 -1.67
CA ALA A 40 -7.71 0.19 -0.47
C ALA A 40 -6.27 0.16 0.09
N ALA A 41 -5.25 0.08 -0.77
CA ALA A 41 -3.84 0.15 -0.36
C ALA A 41 -3.52 1.50 0.30
N ALA A 42 -3.95 2.61 -0.31
CA ALA A 42 -3.78 3.95 0.26
C ALA A 42 -4.50 4.11 1.62
N GLN A 43 -5.72 3.55 1.75
CA GLN A 43 -6.44 3.56 3.03
C GLN A 43 -5.73 2.71 4.10
N GLN A 44 -5.12 1.59 3.70
CA GLN A 44 -4.36 0.74 4.61
C GLN A 44 -3.09 1.45 5.09
N GLU A 45 -2.36 2.11 4.19
CA GLU A 45 -1.17 2.89 4.53
C GLU A 45 -1.51 4.01 5.53
N ALA A 46 -2.59 4.78 5.26
CA ALA A 46 -3.05 5.82 6.17
C ALA A 46 -3.41 5.29 7.57
N GLN A 47 -4.05 4.12 7.66
CA GLN A 47 -4.37 3.48 8.95
C GLN A 47 -3.13 2.98 9.68
N ILE A 48 -2.15 2.43 8.96
CA ILE A 48 -0.87 1.99 9.53
C ILE A 48 -0.10 3.19 10.07
N ASP A 49 -0.08 4.30 9.34
CA ASP A 49 0.56 5.54 9.78
C ASP A 49 -0.09 6.09 11.05
N GLU A 50 -1.42 6.17 11.09
CA GLU A 50 -2.15 6.64 12.28
C GLU A 50 -1.89 5.75 13.50
N ALA A 51 -1.95 4.42 13.32
CA ALA A 51 -1.63 3.46 14.37
C ALA A 51 -0.16 3.56 14.81
N GLY A 52 0.75 3.83 13.86
CA GLY A 52 2.15 4.04 14.11
C GLY A 52 2.45 5.28 14.93
N GLU A 53 1.81 6.40 14.60
CA GLU A 53 1.91 7.63 15.40
C GLU A 53 1.35 7.44 16.81
N ALA A 54 0.23 6.72 16.95
CA ALA A 54 -0.33 6.38 18.25
C ALA A 54 0.65 5.52 19.09
N ALA A 55 1.30 4.53 18.47
CA ALA A 55 2.33 3.72 19.13
C ALA A 55 3.56 4.56 19.54
N LEU A 56 3.99 5.50 18.69
CA LEU A 56 5.11 6.39 18.98
C LEU A 56 4.84 7.36 20.14
N LYS A 57 3.58 7.69 20.43
CA LYS A 57 3.23 8.51 21.61
C LYS A 57 3.60 7.82 22.94
N LEU A 58 3.56 6.49 22.97
CA LEU A 58 3.94 5.68 24.14
C LEU A 58 5.47 5.59 24.32
N VAL A 59 6.24 5.97 23.30
CA VAL A 59 7.70 5.94 23.32
C VAL A 59 8.25 7.29 23.83
N PRO A 60 9.24 7.29 24.75
CA PRO A 60 9.95 8.50 25.15
C PRO A 60 10.48 9.27 23.92
N GLY A 61 10.33 10.59 23.91
CA GLY A 61 10.59 11.43 22.73
C GLY A 61 11.95 11.20 22.05
N ILE A 62 13.00 10.95 22.85
CA ILE A 62 14.37 10.70 22.37
C ILE A 62 14.52 9.40 21.57
N LEU A 63 13.61 8.42 21.75
CA LEU A 63 13.63 7.12 21.08
C LEU A 63 12.65 7.02 19.91
N ARG A 64 11.73 7.99 19.75
CA ARG A 64 10.68 7.95 18.72
C ARG A 64 11.25 7.81 17.30
N GLY A 65 12.28 8.57 16.96
CA GLY A 65 12.91 8.47 15.62
C GLY A 65 13.48 7.08 15.34
N ARG A 66 14.08 6.44 16.35
CA ARG A 66 14.67 5.10 16.24
C ARG A 66 13.58 4.02 16.14
N VAL A 67 12.51 4.14 16.92
CA VAL A 67 11.37 3.20 16.86
C VAL A 67 10.61 3.36 15.55
N LYS A 68 10.41 4.59 15.06
CA LYS A 68 9.77 4.84 13.75
C LYS A 68 10.58 4.17 12.63
N SER A 69 11.90 4.34 12.63
CA SER A 69 12.77 3.72 11.63
C SER A 69 12.72 2.18 11.68
N MET A 70 12.64 1.57 12.87
CA MET A 70 12.52 0.11 13.03
C MET A 70 11.16 -0.46 12.62
N LEU A 71 10.06 0.22 12.96
CA LEU A 71 8.71 -0.27 12.67
C LEU A 71 8.28 -0.03 11.21
N PHE A 72 8.72 1.08 10.62
CA PHE A 72 8.26 1.53 9.30
C PHE A 72 9.37 1.50 8.23
N GLY A 73 10.48 0.80 8.51
CA GLY A 73 11.48 0.49 7.50
C GLY A 73 12.24 1.71 6.95
N GLY A 74 12.49 2.72 7.78
CA GLY A 74 13.49 3.76 7.49
C GLY A 74 13.34 4.53 6.17
N LYS A 75 12.13 4.70 5.62
CA LYS A 75 11.88 5.73 4.60
C LYS A 75 11.76 7.08 5.30
N SER A 76 12.89 7.73 5.54
CA SER A 76 13.01 9.16 5.84
C SER A 76 13.51 9.90 4.61
#